data_AF-A0A2V8X5X6-F1
#
_entry.id   AF-A0A2V8X5X6-F1
#
_cell.length_a   1.000
_cell.length_b   1.000
_cell.length_c   1.000
_cell.angle_alpha   90.00
_cell.angle_beta   90.00
_cell.angle_gamma   90.00
#
_symmetry.space_group_name_H-M   'P 1'
#
loop_
_entity.id
_entity.type
_entity.pdbx_description
1 polymer ?
#
loop_
_entity_poly.entity_id
_entity_poly.type
_entity_poly.pdbx_seq_one_letter_code
_entity_poly.pdbx_strand_id
1 'polypeptide(L)' 'MSDSVIVQFVGFEAKALVREYNFHVRQASSEIREFTLTIVNEAFNSRRVCYQDGPEICSLRLHRELATYSNRQQL' A
#
# COMPACT_ATOMS: atom_id res chain seq x y z
N MET A 1 16.15 -1.89 -18.85
CA MET A 1 16.21 -1.57 -17.42
C MET A 1 14.81 -1.77 -16.88
N SER A 2 14.62 -2.59 -15.85
CA SER A 2 13.31 -2.73 -15.21
C SER A 2 12.97 -1.40 -14.54
N ASP A 3 11.86 -0.77 -14.92
CA ASP A 3 11.39 0.44 -14.26
C ASP A 3 11.20 0.14 -12.76
N SER A 4 12.09 0.69 -11.93
CA SER A 4 12.00 0.50 -10.48
C SER A 4 10.78 1.25 -9.96
N VAL A 5 9.84 0.52 -9.37
CA VAL A 5 8.69 1.10 -8.68
C VAL A 5 9.10 1.46 -7.25
N ILE A 6 9.01 2.74 -6.91
CA ILE A 6 9.24 3.24 -5.56
C ILE A 6 7.89 3.39 -4.87
N VAL A 7 7.71 2.72 -3.74
CA VAL A 7 6.54 2.86 -2.87
C VAL A 7 6.99 3.54 -1.59
N GLN A 8 6.48 4.74 -1.32
CA GLN A 8 6.80 5.55 -0.15
C GLN A 8 5.60 5.62 0.78
N PHE A 9 5.77 5.21 2.03
CA PHE A 9 4.77 5.43 3.07
C PHE A 9 4.73 6.91 3.47
N VAL A 10 3.53 7.49 3.51
CA VAL A 10 3.32 8.92 3.81
C VAL A 10 2.79 9.10 5.23
N GLY A 11 1.89 8.23 5.66
CA GLY A 11 1.27 8.32 6.97
C GLY A 11 0.00 7.49 7.07
N PHE A 12 -0.63 7.53 8.24
CA PHE A 12 -1.88 6.82 8.51
C PHE A 12 -2.90 7.72 9.16
N GLU A 13 -4.18 7.38 8.99
CA GLU A 13 -5.31 7.99 9.68
C GLU A 13 -6.17 6.90 10.33
N ALA A 14 -6.51 7.07 11.62
CA ALA A 14 -7.42 6.18 12.30
C ALA A 14 -8.86 6.70 12.17
N LYS A 15 -9.71 5.94 11.48
CA LYS A 15 -11.14 6.24 11.32
C LYS A 15 -11.98 5.27 12.16
N ALA A 16 -13.30 5.52 12.21
CA ALA A 16 -14.22 4.75 13.04
C ALA A 16 -14.17 3.22 12.78
N LEU A 17 -14.10 2.82 11.51
CA LEU A 17 -14.18 1.40 11.11
C LEU A 17 -12.88 0.82 10.58
N VAL A 18 -11.97 1.67 10.12
CA VAL A 18 -10.72 1.29 9.46
C VAL A 18 -9.58 2.18 9.92
N ARG A 19 -8.36 1.68 9.76
CA ARG A 19 -7.17 2.51 9.70
C ARG A 19 -6.72 2.59 8.25
N GLU A 20 -6.55 3.82 7.76
CA GLU A 20 -6.07 4.14 6.43
C GLU A 20 -4.56 4.33 6.44
N TYR A 21 -3.89 3.82 5.41
CA TYR A 21 -2.45 3.95 5.18
C TYR A 21 -2.24 4.53 3.79
N ASN A 22 -1.57 5.68 3.74
CA ASN A 22 -1.37 6.46 2.51
C ASN A 22 0.05 6.26 1.97
N PHE A 23 0.13 6.09 0.66
CA PHE A 23 1.37 5.84 -0.06
C PHE A 23 1.49 6.72 -1.29
N HIS A 24 2.71 7.11 -1.60
CA HIS A 24 3.11 7.63 -2.90
C HIS A 24 3.81 6.55 -3.70
N VAL A 25 3.39 6.35 -4.94
CA VAL A 25 4.00 5.41 -5.87
C VAL A 25 4.56 6.18 -7.05
N ARG A 26 5.83 5.95 -7.35
CA ARG A 26 6.52 6.50 -8.53
C ARG A 26 7.10 5.36 -9.36
N GLN A 27 6.84 5.39 -10.66
CA GLN A 27 7.42 4.45 -11.63
C GLN A 27 8.25 5.24 -12.63
N ALA A 28 9.57 5.02 -12.66
CA ALA A 28 10.47 5.78 -13.53
C ALA A 28 10.26 7.30 -13.41
N SER A 29 10.21 8.01 -14.54
CA SER A 29 9.92 9.45 -14.62
C SER A 29 8.42 9.78 -14.62
N SER A 30 7.54 8.86 -14.20
CA SER A 30 6.11 9.12 -14.12
C SER A 30 5.77 10.11 -13.01
N GLU A 31 4.59 10.71 -13.14
CA GLU A 31 3.96 11.43 -12.04
C GLU A 31 3.78 10.52 -10.80
N ILE A 32 3.77 11.15 -9.63
CA ILE A 32 3.50 10.47 -8.37
C ILE A 32 2.01 10.11 -8.33
N ARG A 33 1.71 8.86 -8.02
CA ARG A 33 0.36 8.37 -7.80
C ARG A 33 0.12 8.12 -6.31
N GLU A 34 -1.00 8.60 -5.82
CA GLU A 34 -1.41 8.40 -4.43
C GLU A 34 -2.26 7.14 -4.29
N PHE A 35 -2.00 6.36 -3.24
CA PHE A 35 -2.74 5.14 -2.91
C PHE A 35 -3.11 5.14 -1.43
N THR A 36 -4.37 4.82 -1.14
CA THR A 36 -4.86 4.60 0.22
C THR A 36 -5.28 3.15 0.37
N LEU A 37 -4.66 2.45 1.33
CA LEU A 37 -5.04 1.10 1.71
C LEU A 37 -5.66 1.11 3.09
N THR A 38 -6.64 0.25 3.31
CA THR A 38 -7.36 0.14 4.58
C THR A 38 -7.13 -1.22 5.24
N ILE A 39 -7.03 -1.19 6.56
CA ILE A 39 -7.17 -2.37 7.41
C ILE A 39 -8.37 -2.13 8.33
N VAL A 40 -9.33 -3.05 8.35
CA VAL A 40 -10.48 -2.97 9.25
C VAL A 40 -10.00 -2.98 10.71
N ASN A 41 -10.56 -2.10 11.54
CA ASN A 41 -10.16 -1.96 12.94
C ASN A 41 -10.28 -3.29 13.69
N GLU A 42 -11.26 -4.12 13.31
CA GLU A 42 -11.48 -5.43 13.87
C GLU A 42 -10.29 -6.38 13.71
N ALA A 43 -9.47 -6.25 12.67
CA ALA A 43 -8.27 -7.07 12.51
C ALA A 43 -7.23 -6.77 13.61
N PHE A 44 -7.14 -5.51 14.07
CA PHE A 44 -6.30 -5.14 15.19
C PHE A 44 -6.94 -5.52 16.53
N ASN A 45 -8.24 -5.25 16.71
CA ASN A 45 -8.97 -5.56 17.95
C ASN A 45 -8.94 -7.06 18.27
N SER A 46 -9.10 -7.89 17.24
CA SER A 46 -9.00 -9.35 17.34
C SER A 46 -7.56 -9.89 17.36
N ARG A 47 -6.55 -9.01 17.43
CA ARG A 47 -5.11 -9.34 17.47
C ARG A 47 -4.62 -10.18 16.30
N ARG A 48 -5.32 -10.13 15.16
CA ARG A 48 -4.86 -10.74 13.90
C ARG A 48 -3.76 -9.92 13.23
N VAL A 49 -3.68 -8.63 13.55
CA VAL A 49 -2.69 -7.69 13.02
C VAL A 49 -2.16 -6.83 14.15
N CYS A 50 -0.83 -6.65 14.22
CA CYS A 50 -0.22 -5.65 15.08
C CYS A 50 -0.35 -4.26 14.45
N TYR A 51 -0.65 -3.23 15.24
CA TYR A 51 -0.71 -1.85 14.74
C TYR A 51 0.60 -1.37 14.11
N GLN A 52 1.73 -1.87 14.60
CA GLN A 52 3.07 -1.53 14.09
C GLN A 52 3.34 -2.12 12.70
N ASP A 53 2.70 -3.24 12.36
CA ASP A 53 2.91 -3.95 11.10
C ASP A 53 2.03 -3.42 9.96
N GLY A 54 1.02 -2.60 10.29
CA GLY A 54 0.05 -2.10 9.31
C GLY A 54 0.66 -1.44 8.07
N PRO A 55 1.65 -0.53 8.20
CA PRO A 55 2.33 0.05 7.04
C PRO A 55 3.01 -1.00 6.15
N GLU A 56 3.69 -1.99 6.74
CA GLU A 56 4.40 -3.04 5.99
C GLU A 56 3.42 -3.99 5.28
N ILE A 57 2.34 -4.39 5.97
CA ILE A 57 1.28 -5.22 5.38
C ILE A 57 0.69 -4.54 4.14
N CYS A 58 0.36 -3.25 4.26
CA CYS A 58 -0.17 -2.47 3.14
C CYS A 58 0.88 -2.30 2.02
N SER A 59 2.13 -2.01 2.35
CA SER A 59 3.20 -1.88 1.35
C SER A 59 3.41 -3.18 0.54
N LEU A 60 3.47 -4.33 1.22
CA LEU A 60 3.62 -5.63 0.55
C LEU A 60 2.45 -5.94 -0.38
N ARG A 61 1.22 -5.65 0.06
CA ARG A 61 0.03 -5.82 -0.78
C ARG A 61 0.10 -4.91 -2.02
N LEU A 62 0.46 -3.64 -1.84
CA LEU A 62 0.55 -2.68 -2.93
C LEU A 62 1.62 -3.09 -3.95
N HIS A 63 2.80 -3.54 -3.51
CA HIS A 63 3.83 -4.08 -4.41
C HIS A 63 3.33 -5.27 -5.24
N ARG A 64 2.60 -6.21 -4.63
CA ARG A 64 2.02 -7.37 -5.34
C ARG A 64 1.00 -6.95 -6.39
N GLU A 65 0.12 -6.01 -6.05
CA GLU A 65 -0.87 -5.48 -6.98
C GLU A 65 -0.18 -4.76 -8.16
N LEU A 66 0.78 -3.87 -7.88
CA LEU A 66 1.54 -3.15 -8.91
C LEU A 66 2.29 -4.10 -9.86
N ALA A 67 2.95 -5.13 -9.34
CA ALA A 67 3.61 -6.15 -10.15
C ALA A 67 2.60 -6.91 -11.06
N THR A 68 1.41 -7.21 -10.54
CA THR A 68 0.34 -7.87 -11.31
C THR A 68 -0.19 -6.97 -12.43
N TYR A 69 -0.35 -5.67 -12.18
CA TYR A 69 -0.77 -4.71 -13.21
C TYR A 69 0.29 -4.49 -14.28
N SER A 70 1.56 -4.36 -13.91
CA SER A 70 2.65 -4.25 -14.88
C SER A 70 2.70 -5.47 -15.82
N ASN A 71 2.51 -6.68 -15.29
CA ASN A 71 2.49 -7.90 -16.10
C ASN A 71 1.29 -7.94 -17.09
N ARG A 72 0.13 -7.39 -16.72
CA ARG A 72 -1.04 -7.32 -17.61
C ARG A 72 -0.90 -6.32 -18.76
N GLN A 73 -0.02 -5.33 -18.65
CA GLN A 73 0.22 -4.35 -19.72
C GLN A 73 1.24 -4.82 -20.76
N GLN A 74 1.86 -5.99 -20.55
CA GLN A 74 2.88 -6.57 -21.44
C GLN A 74 2.35 -7.70 -22.34
N LEU A 75 1.06 -8.04 -22.23
CA LEU A 75 0.33 -9.04 -23.04
C LEU A 75 -0.65 -8.34 -23.97
#